data_AF-A0A945NIU4-F1
#
_entry.id   AF-A0A945NIU4-F1
#
_cell.length_a   1.000
_cell.length_b   1.000
_cell.length_c   1.000
_cell.angle_alpha   90.00
_cell.angle_beta   90.00
_cell.angle_gamma   90.00
#
_symmetry.space_group_name_H-M   'P 1'
#
loop_
_entity.id
_entity.type
_entity.pdbx_description
1 polymer ?
#
loop_
_entity_poly.entity_id
_entity_poly.type
_entity_poly.pdbx_seq_one_letter_code
_entity_poly.pdbx_strand_id
1 'polypeptide(L)' 'MSMLNQVRTWIGSLTDIGLSLIGLGIVLGVLIGNKLPFVGDVVGNLTALIGNLGGAGLVGLIALGVIIWLLRSRSA' A
#
# COMPACT_ATOMS: atom_id res chain seq x y z
N MET A 1 -14.39 -11.34 -23.35
CA MET A 1 -13.90 -10.37 -22.35
C MET A 1 -13.23 -9.23 -23.11
N SER A 2 -13.62 -7.97 -22.90
CA SER A 2 -12.92 -6.86 -23.54
C SER A 2 -11.48 -6.77 -23.00
N MET A 3 -10.53 -6.30 -23.81
CA MET A 3 -9.14 -6.13 -23.39
C MET A 3 -9.02 -5.25 -22.13
N LEU A 4 -9.91 -4.27 -21.99
CA LEU A 4 -9.99 -3.41 -20.81
C LEU A 4 -10.31 -4.18 -19.53
N ASN A 5 -11.22 -5.15 -19.59
CA ASN A 5 -11.54 -5.99 -18.44
C ASN A 5 -10.36 -6.87 -18.05
N GLN A 6 -9.62 -7.42 -19.02
CA GLN A 6 -8.42 -8.21 -18.77
C GLN A 6 -7.34 -7.37 -18.06
N VAL A 7 -7.07 -6.16 -18.54
CA VAL A 7 -6.09 -5.24 -17.93
C VAL A 7 -6.50 -4.88 -16.50
N ARG A 8 -7.80 -4.61 -16.26
CA ARG A 8 -8.31 -4.33 -14.91
C ARG A 8 -8.05 -5.51 -13.96
N THR A 9 -8.26 -6.74 -14.40
CA THR A 9 -7.97 -7.94 -13.62
C THR A 9 -6.49 -8.06 -13.30
N TRP A 10 -5.60 -7.86 -14.29
CA TRP A 10 -4.15 -7.93 -14.08
C TRP A 10 -3.63 -6.89 -13.08
N ILE A 11 -4.12 -5.64 -13.19
CA ILE A 11 -3.76 -4.58 -12.24
C ILE A 11 -4.25 -4.92 -10.83
N GLY A 12 -5.45 -5.50 -10.72
CA GLY A 12 -5.98 -6.01 -9.44
C GLY A 12 -5.05 -7.04 -8.82
N SER A 13 -4.77 -8.13 -9.54
CA SER A 13 -3.89 -9.21 -9.06
C SER A 13 -2.49 -8.73 -8.71
N LEU A 14 -1.91 -7.82 -9.51
CA LEU A 14 -0.58 -7.28 -9.23
C LEU A 14 -0.59 -6.36 -7.99
N THR A 15 -1.69 -5.63 -7.77
CA THR A 15 -1.85 -4.82 -6.56
C THR A 15 -1.95 -5.71 -5.32
N ASP A 16 -2.70 -6.82 -5.39
CA ASP A 16 -2.83 -7.76 -4.26
C ASP A 16 -1.47 -8.37 -3.91
N ILE A 17 -0.70 -8.77 -4.92
CA ILE A 17 0.69 -9.22 -4.74
C ILE A 17 1.51 -8.10 -4.09
N GLY A 18 1.45 -6.87 -4.60
CA GLY A 18 2.17 -5.73 -4.03
C GLY A 18 1.80 -5.47 -2.56
N LEU A 19 0.52 -5.53 -2.20
CA LEU A 19 0.05 -5.38 -0.82
C LEU A 19 0.58 -6.49 0.09
N SER A 20 0.57 -7.73 -0.38
CA SER A 20 1.14 -8.86 0.36
C SER A 20 2.65 -8.69 0.61
N LEU A 21 3.38 -8.17 -0.39
CA LEU A 21 4.81 -7.87 -0.29
C LEU A 21 5.09 -6.71 0.68
N ILE A 22 4.24 -5.68 0.72
CA ILE A 22 4.33 -4.62 1.72
C ILE A 22 4.17 -5.21 3.13
N GLY A 23 3.17 -6.07 3.34
CA GLY A 23 2.96 -6.76 4.61
C GLY A 23 4.19 -7.57 5.06
N LEU A 24 4.76 -8.36 4.14
CA LEU A 24 6.00 -9.10 4.39
C LEU A 24 7.18 -8.16 4.70
N GLY A 25 7.33 -7.07 3.96
CA GLY A 25 8.36 -6.06 4.18
C GLY A 25 8.26 -5.40 5.55
N ILE A 26 7.05 -5.12 6.03
CA ILE A 26 6.81 -4.58 7.38
C ILE A 26 7.22 -5.60 8.45
N VAL A 27 6.76 -6.85 8.33
CA VAL A 27 7.09 -7.91 9.32
C VAL A 27 8.61 -8.11 9.40
N LEU A 28 9.27 -8.30 8.25
CA LEU A 28 10.71 -8.51 8.20
C LEU A 28 11.50 -7.27 8.65
N GLY A 29 11.06 -6.08 8.25
CA GLY A 29 11.69 -4.81 8.64
C GLY A 29 11.62 -4.56 10.14
N VAL A 30 10.53 -4.94 10.81
CA VAL A 30 10.42 -4.86 12.27
C VAL A 30 11.30 -5.90 12.98
N LEU A 31 11.39 -7.12 12.44
CA LEU A 31 12.15 -8.22 13.08
C LEU A 31 13.67 -8.06 12.98
N ILE A 32 14.18 -7.65 11.83
CA ILE A 32 15.63 -7.66 11.52
C ILE A 32 16.18 -6.25 11.27
N GLY A 33 15.30 -5.24 11.21
CA GLY A 33 15.64 -3.86 10.86
C GLY A 33 15.83 -3.66 9.35
N ASN A 34 16.40 -2.51 9.00
CA ASN A 34 16.52 -2.00 7.62
C ASN A 34 17.56 -2.71 6.73
N LYS A 35 17.95 -3.93 7.06
CA LYS A 35 19.03 -4.68 6.38
C LYS A 35 18.50 -5.69 5.36
N LEU A 36 17.35 -5.43 4.74
CA LEU A 36 16.81 -6.31 3.70
C LEU A 36 17.52 -6.03 2.37
N PRO A 37 18.24 -7.00 1.77
CA PRO A 37 19.03 -6.74 0.56
C PRO A 37 18.20 -6.52 -0.71
N PHE A 38 16.90 -6.87 -0.68
CA PHE A 38 15.98 -6.79 -1.81
C PHE A 38 14.74 -5.91 -1.55
N VAL A 39 14.60 -5.36 -0.34
CA VAL A 39 13.48 -4.48 0.04
C VAL A 39 14.04 -3.25 0.72
N GLY A 40 13.68 -2.05 0.25
CA GLY A 40 14.06 -0.79 0.90
C GLY A 40 13.41 -0.61 2.28
N ASP A 41 13.50 0.61 2.82
CA ASP A 41 12.92 0.94 4.14
C ASP A 41 11.38 1.01 4.11
N VAL A 42 10.72 -0.14 4.16
CA VAL A 42 9.25 -0.21 4.09
C VAL A 42 8.60 0.43 5.32
N VAL A 43 9.15 0.18 6.51
CA VAL A 43 8.61 0.68 7.77
C VAL A 43 8.77 2.19 7.86
N GLY A 44 9.94 2.72 7.52
CA GLY A 44 10.23 4.15 7.44
C GLY A 44 9.36 4.85 6.39
N ASN A 45 9.22 4.29 5.20
CA ASN A 45 8.35 4.86 4.17
C ASN A 45 6.88 4.89 4.61
N LEU A 46 6.39 3.84 5.26
CA LEU A 46 5.02 3.79 5.76
C LEU A 46 4.79 4.79 6.91
N THR A 47 5.70 4.84 7.87
CA THR A 47 5.59 5.78 9.01
C THR A 47 5.69 7.24 8.55
N ALA A 48 6.54 7.54 7.57
CA ALA A 48 6.62 8.86 6.94
C ALA A 48 5.31 9.22 6.22
N LEU A 49 4.72 8.30 5.46
CA LEU A 49 3.41 8.50 4.83
C LEU A 49 2.32 8.78 5.87
N ILE A 50 2.25 7.99 6.95
CA ILE A 50 1.29 8.20 8.05
C ILE A 50 1.53 9.56 8.72
N GLY A 51 2.79 9.94 8.95
CA GLY A 51 3.15 11.24 9.50
C GLY A 51 2.71 12.40 8.61
N ASN A 52 2.92 12.29 7.29
CA ASN A 52 2.46 13.29 6.32
C ASN A 52 0.94 13.41 6.30
N LEU A 53 0.22 12.29 6.35
CA LEU A 53 -1.24 12.29 6.44
C LEU A 53 -1.73 12.89 7.75
N GLY A 54 -1.13 12.53 8.89
CA GLY A 54 -1.49 13.10 10.20
C GLY A 54 -1.18 14.61 10.29
N GLY A 55 -0.05 15.05 9.75
CA GLY A 55 0.37 16.45 9.73
C GLY A 55 -0.50 17.35 8.84
N ALA A 56 -1.19 16.78 7.85
CA ALA A 56 -2.12 17.51 6.98
C ALA A 56 -3.50 17.77 7.62
N GLY A 57 -3.77 17.27 8.82
CA GLY A 57 -5.03 17.50 9.55
C GLY A 57 -6.25 16.95 8.80
N LEU A 58 -7.27 17.79 8.60
CA LEU A 58 -8.54 17.38 7.94
C LEU A 58 -8.30 16.86 6.51
N VAL A 59 -7.38 17.45 5.76
CA VAL A 59 -7.06 17.03 4.39
C VAL A 59 -6.47 15.61 4.39
N GLY A 60 -5.65 15.29 5.38
CA GLY A 60 -5.10 13.95 5.56
C GLY A 60 -6.15 12.88 5.85
N LEU A 61 -7.16 13.21 6.67
CA LEU A 61 -8.28 12.31 6.94
C LEU A 61 -9.15 12.08 5.69
N ILE A 62 -9.39 13.12 4.90
CA ILE A 62 -10.10 12.99 3.62
C ILE A 62 -9.30 12.09 2.67
N ALA A 63 -7.99 12.31 2.54
CA ALA A 63 -7.12 11.47 1.72
C ALA A 63 -7.15 10.01 2.17
N LEU A 64 -7.07 9.74 3.47
CA LEU A 64 -7.19 8.40 4.03
C LEU A 64 -8.54 7.75 3.69
N GLY A 65 -9.64 8.50 3.81
CA GLY A 65 -10.97 8.03 3.46
C GLY A 65 -11.09 7.62 1.98
N VAL A 66 -10.50 8.43 1.08
CA VAL A 66 -10.44 8.12 -0.35
C VAL A 66 -9.62 6.87 -0.62
N ILE A 67 -8.46 6.71 0.03
CA ILE A 67 -7.61 5.52 -0.10
C ILE A 67 -8.38 4.26 0.32
N ILE A 68 -9.03 4.28 1.49
CA ILE A 68 -9.80 3.14 1.99
C ILE A 68 -10.96 2.80 1.03
N TRP A 69 -11.66 3.81 0.53
CA TRP A 69 -12.74 3.62 -0.44
C TRP A 69 -12.23 2.95 -1.73
N LEU A 70 -11.12 3.45 -2.30
CA LEU A 70 -10.52 2.89 -3.51
C LEU A 70 -10.03 1.45 -3.33
N LEU A 71 -9.48 1.09 -2.17
CA LEU A 71 -9.04 -0.27 -1.88
C LEU A 71 -10.23 -1.21 -1.68
N ARG A 72 -11.28 -0.77 -0.98
CA ARG A 72 -12.50 -1.56 -0.76
C ARG A 72 -13.27 -1.82 -2.05
N SER A 73 -13.33 -0.86 -2.96
CA SER A 73 -14.02 -1.00 -4.26
C SER A 73 -13.36 -2.01 -5.21
N ARG A 74 -12.20 -2.59 -4.86
CA ARG A 74 -11.54 -3.65 -5.63
C ARG A 74 -11.96 -5.07 -5.22
N SER A 75 -12.53 -5.25 -4.02
CA SER A 75 -12.90 -6.56 -3.49
C SER A 75 -14.29 -7.06 -3.93
N ALA A 76 -14.86 -6.48 -5.00
CA ALA A 76 -16.17 -6.85 -5.55
C ALA A 76 -16.10 -7.07 -7.07
#